data_AF-A0A7C1LWB8-F1
#
_entry.id   AF-A0A7C1LWB8-F1
#
_cell.length_a   1.000
_cell.length_b   1.000
_cell.length_c   1.000
_cell.angle_alpha   90.00
_cell.angle_beta   90.00
_cell.angle_gamma   90.00
#
_symmetry.space_group_name_H-M   'P 1'
#
loop_
_entity.id
_entity.type
_entity.pdbx_description
1 polymer ?
#
loop_
_entity_poly.entity_id
_entity_poly.type
_entity_poly.pdbx_seq_one_letter_code
_entity_poly.pdbx_strand_id
1 'polypeptide(L)'
;MYLKPNKIYEDFRKRNLGLSKTIDLLITLIENIDDDTTRKECIDILNKIDFKHKKVFKILENLLISDTNENVRYSAAKVIKTKFLNKAVIPFLWALQHESSYDCLITIVKSLEEIIDERVVTLLIEEVE
;
A
#
# COMPACT_ATOMS: atom_id res chain seq x y z
N MET A 1 -0.51 -23.73 12.79
CA MET A 1 -0.99 -22.54 13.52
C MET A 1 -0.69 -21.33 12.63
N TYR A 2 -1.72 -20.75 12.00
CA TYR A 2 -1.53 -19.57 11.15
C TYR A 2 -1.21 -18.36 12.03
N LEU A 3 -0.11 -17.66 11.74
CA LEU A 3 0.29 -16.45 12.42
C LEU A 3 -0.69 -15.33 12.04
N LYS A 4 -1.45 -14.80 13.01
CA LYS A 4 -2.45 -13.75 12.74
C LYS A 4 -1.78 -12.37 12.70
N PRO A 5 -2.13 -11.48 11.76
CA PRO A 5 -1.51 -10.16 11.66
C PRO A 5 -1.68 -9.33 12.94
N ASN A 6 -2.87 -9.30 13.52
CA ASN A 6 -3.13 -8.66 14.81
C ASN A 6 -2.20 -9.15 15.94
N LYS A 7 -1.86 -10.44 15.96
CA LYS A 7 -0.94 -10.98 16.98
C LYS A 7 0.48 -10.45 16.78
N ILE A 8 0.95 -10.37 15.53
CA ILE A 8 2.23 -9.73 15.19
C ILE A 8 2.25 -8.28 15.67
N TYR A 9 1.17 -7.54 15.41
CA TYR A 9 1.06 -6.13 15.81
C TYR A 9 1.02 -5.97 17.33
N GLU A 10 0.28 -6.81 18.05
CA GLU A 10 0.28 -6.80 19.52
C GLU A 10 1.67 -7.06 20.10
N ASP A 11 2.39 -8.06 19.57
CA ASP A 11 3.73 -8.40 20.06
C ASP A 11 4.74 -7.30 19.74
N PHE A 12 4.60 -6.61 18.61
CA PHE A 12 5.36 -5.38 18.32
C PHE A 12 5.04 -4.26 19.33
N ARG A 13 3.75 -4.00 19.60
CA ARG A 13 3.30 -2.97 20.55
C ARG A 13 3.77 -3.24 21.98
N LYS A 14 3.85 -4.52 22.37
CA LYS A 14 4.37 -4.98 23.66
C LYS A 14 5.90 -5.02 23.72
N ARG A 15 6.60 -4.66 22.63
CA ARG A 15 8.07 -4.74 22.47
C ARG A 15 8.63 -6.16 22.57
N ASN A 16 7.79 -7.18 22.39
CA ASN A 16 8.21 -8.58 22.29
C ASN A 16 8.77 -8.92 20.90
N LEU A 17 8.52 -8.05 19.92
CA LEU A 17 8.97 -8.19 18.54
C LEU A 17 9.60 -6.87 18.06
N GLY A 18 10.78 -6.95 17.45
CA GLY A 18 11.46 -5.78 16.87
C GLY A 18 10.91 -5.40 15.50
N LEU A 19 11.03 -4.11 15.13
CA LEU A 19 10.48 -3.53 13.90
C LEU A 19 10.82 -4.32 12.62
N SER A 20 12.10 -4.68 12.43
CA SER A 20 12.53 -5.43 11.24
C SER A 20 11.79 -6.77 11.14
N LYS A 21 11.76 -7.53 12.24
CA LYS A 21 11.09 -8.83 12.28
C LYS A 21 9.57 -8.70 12.13
N THR A 22 8.97 -7.63 12.65
CA THR A 22 7.56 -7.30 12.41
C THR A 22 7.29 -7.12 10.92
N ILE A 23 8.10 -6.31 10.23
CA ILE A 23 7.94 -6.06 8.80
C ILE A 23 8.13 -7.36 8.00
N ASP A 24 9.15 -8.16 8.32
CA ASP A 24 9.43 -9.41 7.61
C ASP A 24 8.27 -10.42 7.73
N LEU A 25 7.68 -10.54 8.92
CA LEU A 25 6.53 -11.42 9.15
C LEU A 25 5.30 -10.93 8.39
N LEU A 26 5.01 -9.62 8.41
CA LEU A 26 3.88 -9.06 7.66
C LEU A 26 4.04 -9.25 6.15
N ILE A 27 5.25 -9.01 5.62
CA ILE A 27 5.58 -9.27 4.21
C ILE A 27 5.37 -10.75 3.87
N THR A 28 5.86 -11.65 4.72
CA THR A 28 5.72 -13.10 4.51
C THR A 28 4.24 -13.50 4.43
N LEU A 29 3.38 -12.94 5.29
CA LEU A 29 1.95 -13.21 5.22
C LEU A 29 1.30 -12.63 3.95
N ILE A 30 1.69 -11.42 3.55
CA ILE A 30 1.18 -10.78 2.32
C ILE A 30 1.50 -11.62 1.08
N GLU A 31 2.72 -12.16 0.98
CA GLU A 31 3.21 -12.86 -0.21
C GLU A 31 2.75 -14.33 -0.30
N ASN A 32 2.38 -14.97 0.81
CA ASN A 32 2.18 -16.43 0.88
C ASN A 32 0.79 -16.88 1.34
N ILE A 33 -0.16 -15.97 1.53
CA ILE A 33 -1.53 -16.29 1.96
C ILE A 33 -2.53 -15.78 0.92
N ASP A 34 -3.46 -16.66 0.51
CA ASP A 34 -4.51 -16.31 -0.46
C ASP A 34 -5.71 -15.57 0.17
N ASP A 35 -5.80 -15.51 1.50
CA ASP A 35 -6.86 -14.79 2.21
C ASP A 35 -6.67 -13.27 2.14
N ASP A 36 -7.50 -12.62 1.32
CA ASP A 36 -7.52 -11.17 1.11
C ASP A 36 -7.69 -10.38 2.41
N THR A 37 -8.47 -10.91 3.36
CA THR A 37 -8.71 -10.25 4.66
C THR A 37 -7.41 -10.17 5.45
N THR A 38 -6.67 -11.27 5.54
CA THR A 38 -5.36 -11.35 6.21
C THR A 38 -4.33 -10.47 5.51
N ARG A 39 -4.26 -10.49 4.17
CA ARG A 39 -3.34 -9.64 3.40
C ARG A 39 -3.62 -8.16 3.63
N LYS A 40 -4.89 -7.75 3.54
CA LYS A 40 -5.33 -6.38 3.86
C LYS A 40 -4.95 -5.97 5.28
N GLU A 41 -5.20 -6.83 6.26
CA GLU A 41 -4.88 -6.54 7.66
C GLU A 41 -3.37 -6.32 7.87
N CYS A 42 -2.52 -7.11 7.21
CA CYS A 42 -1.07 -6.90 7.21
C CYS A 42 -0.68 -5.52 6.67
N ILE A 43 -1.28 -5.11 5.54
CA ILE A 43 -1.00 -3.82 4.91
C ILE A 43 -1.48 -2.66 5.80
N ASP A 44 -2.66 -2.80 6.42
CA ASP A 44 -3.17 -1.81 7.36
C ASP A 44 -2.26 -1.69 8.60
N ILE A 45 -1.65 -2.78 9.06
CA ILE A 45 -0.65 -2.76 10.14
C ILE A 45 0.63 -2.05 9.69
N LEU A 46 1.12 -2.31 8.47
CA LEU A 46 2.26 -1.57 7.91
C LEU A 46 2.00 -0.06 7.94
N ASN A 47 0.77 0.38 7.66
CA ASN A 47 0.42 1.80 7.75
C ASN A 47 0.55 2.39 9.17
N LYS A 48 0.25 1.58 10.20
CA LYS A 48 0.23 1.99 11.61
C LYS A 48 1.63 2.05 12.25
N ILE A 49 2.61 1.37 11.69
CA ILE A 49 3.98 1.35 12.22
C ILE A 49 4.86 2.36 11.49
N ASP A 50 5.87 2.88 12.18
CA ASP A 50 6.84 3.80 11.58
C ASP A 50 8.04 3.01 11.04
N PHE A 51 8.31 3.14 9.74
CA PHE A 51 9.35 2.38 9.08
C PHE A 51 9.89 3.09 7.83
N LYS A 52 11.15 2.82 7.51
CA LYS A 52 11.81 3.23 6.26
C LYS A 52 12.39 2.00 5.58
N HIS A 53 11.53 1.18 4.97
CA HIS A 53 11.93 -0.12 4.41
C HIS A 53 11.68 -0.18 2.90
N LYS A 54 12.76 -0.14 2.11
CA LYS A 54 12.68 -0.05 0.64
C LYS A 54 11.94 -1.23 0.01
N LYS A 55 12.07 -2.45 0.55
CA LYS A 55 11.39 -3.65 0.03
C LYS A 55 9.87 -3.54 0.10
N VAL A 56 9.34 -2.85 1.11
CA VAL A 56 7.89 -2.72 1.31
C VAL A 56 7.25 -1.97 0.14
N PHE A 57 7.90 -0.92 -0.37
CA PHE A 57 7.37 -0.17 -1.51
C PHE A 57 7.13 -1.07 -2.72
N LYS A 58 8.08 -1.95 -3.07
CA LYS A 58 7.93 -2.82 -4.25
C LYS A 58 6.77 -3.80 -4.12
N ILE A 59 6.54 -4.31 -2.90
CA ILE A 59 5.41 -5.19 -2.61
C ILE A 59 4.10 -4.41 -2.77
N LEU A 60 3.99 -3.22 -2.17
CA LEU A 60 2.79 -2.39 -2.27
C LEU A 60 2.50 -1.96 -3.72
N GLU A 61 3.53 -1.63 -4.49
CA GLU A 61 3.41 -1.32 -5.92
C GLU A 61 2.83 -2.51 -6.70
N ASN A 62 3.36 -3.71 -6.49
CA ASN A 62 2.85 -4.91 -7.15
C ASN A 62 1.39 -5.19 -6.76
N LEU A 63 1.04 -5.02 -5.48
CA LEU A 63 -0.33 -5.20 -5.00
C LEU A 63 -1.27 -4.19 -5.66
N LEU A 64 -0.91 -2.90 -5.69
CA LEU A 64 -1.70 -1.86 -6.33
C LEU A 64 -1.99 -2.18 -7.80
N ILE A 65 -0.99 -2.69 -8.52
CA ILE A 65 -1.06 -2.85 -9.99
C ILE A 65 -1.75 -4.16 -10.41
N SER A 66 -1.57 -5.24 -9.63
CA SER A 66 -1.90 -6.59 -10.08
C SER A 66 -2.79 -7.41 -9.14
N ASP A 67 -3.08 -6.92 -7.93
CA ASP A 67 -3.93 -7.69 -7.01
C ASP A 67 -5.37 -7.75 -7.52
N THR A 68 -6.00 -8.92 -7.43
CA THR A 68 -7.38 -9.09 -7.88
C THR A 68 -8.39 -8.48 -6.92
N ASN A 69 -8.03 -8.33 -5.63
CA ASN A 69 -8.93 -7.80 -4.61
C ASN A 69 -8.79 -6.29 -4.46
N GLU A 70 -9.89 -5.55 -4.69
CA GLU A 70 -9.93 -4.09 -4.60
C GLU A 70 -9.56 -3.55 -3.20
N ASN A 71 -9.90 -4.26 -2.12
CA ASN A 71 -9.58 -3.81 -0.77
C ASN A 71 -8.08 -3.93 -0.47
N VAL A 72 -7.43 -4.94 -1.06
CA VAL A 72 -5.97 -5.11 -0.97
C VAL A 72 -5.28 -3.99 -1.75
N ARG A 73 -5.74 -3.70 -2.98
CA ARG A 73 -5.24 -2.57 -3.80
C ARG A 73 -5.41 -1.23 -3.07
N TYR A 74 -6.60 -0.99 -2.49
CA TYR A 74 -6.89 0.23 -1.74
C TYR A 74 -6.00 0.41 -0.51
N SER A 75 -5.85 -0.65 0.30
CA SER A 75 -4.92 -0.61 1.44
C SER A 75 -3.48 -0.36 0.99
N ALA A 76 -3.05 -0.93 -0.14
CA ALA A 76 -1.72 -0.66 -0.71
C ALA A 76 -1.56 0.80 -1.14
N ALA A 77 -2.54 1.35 -1.89
CA ALA A 77 -2.57 2.75 -2.30
C ALA A 77 -2.45 3.69 -1.09
N LYS A 78 -3.18 3.40 0.00
CA LYS A 78 -3.11 4.18 1.24
C LYS A 78 -1.72 4.19 1.87
N VAL A 79 -1.04 3.03 1.93
CA VAL A 79 0.32 2.99 2.49
C VAL A 79 1.31 3.69 1.57
N ILE A 80 1.15 3.57 0.24
CA ILE A 80 1.98 4.31 -0.71
C ILE A 80 1.81 5.82 -0.51
N LYS A 81 0.57 6.32 -0.42
CA LYS A 81 0.27 7.72 -0.12
C LYS A 81 0.95 8.18 1.17
N THR A 82 0.78 7.44 2.27
CA THR A 82 1.22 7.90 3.59
C THR A 82 2.72 7.76 3.83
N LYS A 83 3.38 6.75 3.24
CA LYS A 83 4.78 6.42 3.53
C LYS A 83 5.73 6.64 2.36
N PHE A 84 5.22 6.72 1.14
CA PHE A 84 6.00 6.70 -0.09
C PHE A 84 5.50 7.71 -1.14
N LEU A 85 4.91 8.82 -0.73
CA LEU A 85 4.34 9.83 -1.63
C LEU A 85 5.34 10.27 -2.72
N ASN A 86 6.61 10.44 -2.34
CA ASN A 86 7.69 10.82 -3.26
C ASN A 86 8.04 9.78 -4.34
N LYS A 87 7.47 8.57 -4.26
CA LYS A 87 7.61 7.49 -5.24
C LYS A 87 6.28 7.11 -5.89
N ALA A 88 5.21 7.80 -5.53
CA ALA A 88 3.87 7.39 -5.86
C ALA A 88 3.46 7.75 -7.31
N VAL A 89 4.07 8.79 -7.90
CA VAL A 89 3.67 9.35 -9.22
C VAL A 89 3.49 8.27 -10.28
N ILE A 90 4.53 7.51 -10.59
CA ILE A 90 4.51 6.51 -11.68
C ILE A 90 3.46 5.42 -11.43
N PRO A 91 3.46 4.70 -10.29
CA PRO A 91 2.47 3.64 -10.06
C PRO A 91 1.04 4.18 -9.94
N PHE A 92 0.84 5.41 -9.48
CA PHE A 92 -0.49 6.02 -9.38
C PHE A 92 -1.04 6.45 -10.74
N LEU A 93 -0.21 6.98 -11.62
CA LEU A 93 -0.61 7.26 -13.01
C LEU A 93 -1.01 5.99 -13.75
N TRP A 94 -0.22 4.92 -13.62
CA TRP A 94 -0.57 3.63 -14.20
C TRP A 94 -1.89 3.10 -13.63
N ALA A 95 -2.04 3.14 -12.30
CA ALA A 95 -3.26 2.67 -11.66
C ALA A 95 -4.49 3.51 -12.05
N LEU A 96 -4.35 4.81 -12.29
CA LEU A 96 -5.45 5.68 -12.71
C LEU A 96 -6.12 5.18 -14.01
N GLN A 97 -5.34 4.62 -14.93
CA GLN A 97 -5.81 4.11 -16.23
C GLN A 97 -6.41 2.70 -16.17
N HIS A 98 -6.12 1.94 -15.11
CA HIS A 98 -6.38 0.50 -15.06
C HIS A 98 -7.17 0.06 -13.82
N GLU A 99 -7.39 0.96 -12.86
CA GLU A 99 -8.13 0.70 -11.64
C GLU A 99 -9.64 0.95 -11.83
N SER A 100 -10.45 0.09 -11.24
CA SER A 100 -11.91 0.17 -11.28
C SER A 100 -12.54 0.53 -9.93
N SER A 101 -11.79 0.39 -8.84
CA SER A 101 -12.27 0.72 -7.50
C SER A 101 -12.27 2.23 -7.25
N TYR A 102 -13.44 2.79 -6.95
CA TYR A 102 -13.58 4.22 -6.63
C TYR A 102 -12.72 4.65 -5.44
N ASP A 103 -12.61 3.82 -4.39
CA ASP A 103 -11.81 4.15 -3.21
C ASP A 103 -10.30 4.22 -3.55
N CYS A 104 -9.83 3.33 -4.42
CA CYS A 104 -8.47 3.41 -4.97
C CYS A 104 -8.29 4.69 -5.78
N LEU A 105 -9.16 4.95 -6.77
CA LEU A 105 -9.08 6.10 -7.66
C LEU A 105 -9.10 7.43 -6.87
N ILE A 106 -9.99 7.58 -5.90
CA ILE A 106 -10.03 8.76 -5.03
C ILE A 106 -8.72 8.92 -4.25
N THR A 107 -8.15 7.82 -3.75
CA THR A 107 -6.87 7.85 -3.03
C THR A 107 -5.73 8.26 -3.95
N ILE A 108 -5.68 7.72 -5.16
CA ILE A 108 -4.70 8.00 -6.21
C ILE A 108 -4.75 9.49 -6.57
N VAL A 109 -5.92 10.00 -6.96
CA VAL A 109 -6.10 11.40 -7.38
C VAL A 109 -5.70 12.37 -6.27
N LYS A 110 -6.18 12.15 -5.04
CA LYS A 110 -5.78 12.99 -3.89
C LYS A 110 -4.28 12.96 -3.62
N SER A 111 -3.63 11.85 -3.89
CA SER A 111 -2.18 11.74 -3.68
C SER A 111 -1.40 12.46 -4.78
N LEU A 112 -1.87 12.36 -6.03
CA LEU A 112 -1.28 13.08 -7.15
C LEU A 112 -1.45 14.60 -6.99
N GLU A 113 -2.59 15.06 -6.49
CA GLU A 113 -2.83 16.48 -6.13
C GLU A 113 -1.83 16.98 -5.07
N GLU A 114 -1.50 16.17 -4.07
CA GLU A 114 -0.51 16.51 -3.04
C GLU A 114 0.93 16.59 -3.58
N ILE A 115 1.19 15.98 -4.74
CA ILE A 115 2.49 16.03 -5.40
C ILE A 115 2.50 17.25 -6.32
N ILE A 116 3.02 18.38 -5.82
CA ILE A 116 3.22 19.60 -6.61
C ILE A 116 4.34 19.37 -7.63
N ASP A 117 4.01 18.67 -8.72
CA ASP A 117 4.86 18.41 -9.86
C ASP A 117 4.07 18.78 -11.12
N GLU A 118 4.57 19.76 -11.88
CA GLU A 118 3.90 20.24 -13.09
C GLU A 118 3.58 19.11 -14.08
N ARG A 119 4.39 18.04 -14.09
CA ARG A 119 4.17 16.87 -14.95
C ARG A 119 2.91 16.09 -14.56
N VAL A 120 2.55 16.07 -13.28
CA VAL A 120 1.34 15.41 -12.79
C VAL A 120 0.10 16.16 -13.28
N VAL A 121 0.15 17.49 -13.32
CA VAL A 121 -0.98 18.32 -13.78
C VAL A 121 -1.29 18.05 -15.25
N THR A 122 -0.29 18.04 -16.13
CA THR A 122 -0.51 17.74 -17.56
C THR A 122 -1.15 16.38 -17.77
N LEU A 123 -0.65 15.35 -17.08
CA LEU A 123 -1.17 13.99 -17.21
C LEU A 123 -2.60 13.86 -16.67
N LEU A 124 -2.96 14.55 -15.59
CA LEU A 124 -4.32 14.53 -15.06
C LEU A 124 -5.34 15.19 -16.00
N ILE A 125 -4.94 16.18 -16.79
CA ILE A 125 -5.80 16.82 -17.80
C ILE A 125 -6.07 15.86 -18.95
N GLU A 126 -5.04 15.15 -19.42
CA GLU A 126 -5.17 14.16 -20.52
C GLU A 126 -6.14 13.02 -20.18
N GLU A 127 -6.34 12.69 -18.90
CA GLU A 127 -7.25 11.61 -18.46
C GLU A 127 -8.74 12.00 -18.45
N VAL A 128 -9.08 13.30 -18.57
CA VAL A 128 -10.46 13.80 -18.51
C VAL A 128 -10.97 14.39 -19.83
N GLU A 129 -10.11 14.48 -20.85
CA GLU A 129 -10.45 14.90 -22.22
C GLU A 129 -10.84 13.71 -23.11
#